data_AF-A0A9E2BZA7-F1
#
_entry.id   AF-A0A9E2BZA7-F1
#
_cell.length_a   1.000
_cell.length_b   1.000
_cell.length_c   1.000
_cell.angle_alpha   90.00
_cell.angle_beta   90.00
_cell.angle_gamma   90.00
#
_symmetry.space_group_name_H-M   'P 1'
#
loop_
_entity.id
_entity.type
_entity.pdbx_description
1 polymer ?
#
loop_
_entity_poly.entity_id
_entity_poly.type
_entity_poly.pdbx_seq_one_letter_code
_entity_poly.pdbx_strand_id
1 'polypeptide(L)'
;MRFTLLLAVLWIFISAIAISTAQDKFKKGKATDYGDLRYKTDNDFAQMLDQPWMKLKMLPGLKADTTPKPMHTPFAKVSDQDQQQYDEAVRESRPVKPTPPPPPVYQPEPEPVVKPPPVPPKPTTELLNFTFFATPVALRYDPDFKTGSYKKINNGAISRFWQTMSQTDYDDFLTQAKHYQRSLRLNDWGYVLFLIDCGYNIQGRSSTYANLFAWFMLVKSGYDAKVGYDEG
;
A
#
# COMPACT_ATOMS: atom_id res chain seq x y z
N MET A 1 51.92 25.46 26.74
CA MET A 1 51.09 25.25 25.53
C MET A 1 50.84 23.78 25.16
N ARG A 2 51.75 22.82 25.40
CA ARG A 2 51.53 21.41 25.02
C ARG A 2 50.48 20.67 25.89
N PHE A 3 50.34 21.04 27.16
CA PHE A 3 49.41 20.38 28.10
C PHE A 3 47.94 20.81 27.91
N THR A 4 47.70 22.08 27.56
CA THR A 4 46.36 22.63 27.28
C THR A 4 45.76 22.09 25.98
N LEU A 5 46.61 21.74 25.01
CA LEU A 5 46.19 21.16 23.73
C LEU A 5 45.79 19.68 23.87
N LEU A 6 46.47 18.93 24.73
CA LEU A 6 46.12 17.55 25.09
C LEU A 6 44.78 17.46 25.85
N LEU A 7 44.52 18.39 26.77
CA LEU A 7 43.26 18.47 27.52
C LEU A 7 42.07 18.83 26.63
N ALA A 8 42.26 19.72 25.65
CA ALA A 8 41.22 20.08 24.67
C ALA A 8 40.88 18.90 23.74
N VAL A 9 41.87 18.13 23.29
CA VAL A 9 41.66 16.93 22.46
C VAL A 9 40.94 15.83 23.26
N LEU A 10 41.27 15.64 24.54
CA LEU A 10 40.57 14.69 25.40
C LEU A 10 39.09 15.06 25.59
N TRP A 11 38.78 16.36 25.72
CA TRP A 11 37.40 16.85 25.84
C TRP A 11 36.57 16.65 24.56
N ILE A 12 37.18 16.78 23.39
CA ILE A 12 36.54 16.50 22.09
C ILE A 12 36.26 15.00 21.91
N PHE A 13 37.16 14.12 22.36
CA PHE A 13 36.91 12.68 22.31
C PHE A 13 35.83 12.23 23.30
N ILE A 14 35.78 12.81 24.51
CA ILE A 14 34.74 12.48 25.50
C ILE A 14 33.35 12.95 25.04
N SER A 15 33.25 14.12 24.38
CA SER A 15 31.96 14.60 23.85
C SER A 15 31.48 13.76 22.66
N ALA A 16 32.38 13.30 21.79
CA ALA A 16 32.02 12.42 20.67
C ALA A 16 31.45 11.07 21.11
N ILE A 17 31.98 10.48 22.19
CA ILE A 17 31.49 9.20 22.76
C ILE A 17 30.12 9.39 23.45
N ALA A 18 29.90 10.53 24.12
CA ALA A 18 28.61 10.83 24.74
C ALA A 18 27.50 11.05 23.69
N ILE A 19 27.82 11.69 22.57
CA ILE A 19 26.85 11.92 21.48
C ILE A 19 26.47 10.61 20.78
N SER A 20 27.42 9.71 20.49
CA SER A 20 27.12 8.43 19.84
C SER A 20 26.24 7.53 20.71
N THR A 21 26.53 7.44 22.01
CA THR A 21 25.73 6.64 22.95
C THR A 21 24.32 7.21 23.15
N ALA A 22 24.16 8.54 23.15
CA ALA A 22 22.85 9.19 23.18
C ALA A 22 22.06 8.96 21.88
N GLN A 23 22.70 9.05 20.71
CA GLN A 23 22.08 8.75 19.43
C GLN A 23 21.63 7.28 19.33
N ASP A 24 22.44 6.33 19.80
CA ASP A 24 22.08 4.91 19.79
C ASP A 24 20.92 4.60 20.74
N LYS A 25 20.89 5.22 21.92
CA LYS A 25 19.75 5.11 22.85
C LYS A 25 18.48 5.72 22.28
N PHE A 26 18.58 6.88 21.63
CA PHE A 26 17.43 7.54 21.00
C PHE A 26 16.88 6.72 19.82
N LYS A 27 17.75 6.19 18.96
CA LYS A 27 17.37 5.31 17.85
C LYS A 27 16.70 4.04 18.35
N LYS A 28 17.24 3.40 19.40
CA LYS A 28 16.64 2.21 20.01
C LYS A 28 15.28 2.50 20.63
N GLY A 29 15.14 3.60 21.38
CA GLY A 29 13.87 3.98 22.00
C GLY A 29 12.77 4.22 20.96
N LYS A 30 13.05 4.99 19.91
CA LYS A 30 12.07 5.23 18.82
C LYS A 30 11.77 3.98 18.01
N ALA A 31 12.74 3.08 17.79
CA ALA A 31 12.52 1.83 17.05
C ALA A 31 11.48 0.94 17.73
N THR A 32 11.56 0.83 19.06
CA THR A 32 10.60 0.07 19.86
C THR A 32 9.21 0.69 19.77
N ASP A 33 9.09 2.02 19.91
CA ASP A 33 7.82 2.72 19.76
C ASP A 33 7.18 2.47 18.38
N TYR A 34 7.96 2.50 17.29
CA TYR A 34 7.44 2.23 15.94
C TYR A 34 6.98 0.77 15.76
N GLY A 35 7.72 -0.20 16.30
CA GLY A 35 7.33 -1.61 16.27
C GLY A 35 6.02 -1.85 17.01
N ASP A 36 5.88 -1.25 18.19
CA ASP A 36 4.68 -1.35 19.04
C ASP A 36 3.48 -0.66 18.39
N LEU A 37 3.66 0.51 17.78
CA LEU A 37 2.61 1.20 17.04
C LEU A 37 2.17 0.42 15.81
N ARG A 38 3.12 -0.12 15.01
CA ARG A 38 2.82 -0.95 13.84
C ARG A 38 2.00 -2.17 14.24
N TYR A 39 2.44 -2.87 15.28
CA TYR A 39 1.74 -4.03 15.83
C TYR A 39 0.34 -3.67 16.30
N LYS A 40 0.18 -2.56 17.03
CA LYS A 40 -1.12 -2.08 17.50
C LYS A 40 -2.06 -1.76 16.35
N THR A 41 -1.63 -0.98 15.36
CA THR A 41 -2.46 -0.61 14.20
C THR A 41 -2.88 -1.84 13.38
N ASP A 42 -1.94 -2.75 13.10
CA ASP A 42 -2.24 -3.95 12.33
C ASP A 42 -3.16 -4.90 13.12
N ASN A 43 -3.03 -4.96 14.44
CA ASN A 43 -3.92 -5.72 15.31
C ASN A 43 -5.34 -5.12 15.40
N ASP A 44 -5.46 -3.80 15.55
CA ASP A 44 -6.76 -3.11 15.57
C ASP A 44 -7.48 -3.30 14.23
N PHE A 45 -6.73 -3.25 13.11
CA PHE A 45 -7.29 -3.55 11.79
C PHE A 45 -7.71 -5.01 11.64
N ALA A 46 -6.94 -5.97 12.17
CA ALA A 46 -7.34 -7.38 12.20
C ALA A 46 -8.66 -7.58 12.96
N GLN A 47 -8.85 -6.90 14.10
CA GLN A 47 -10.10 -6.94 14.85
C GLN A 47 -11.28 -6.37 14.06
N MET A 48 -11.06 -5.30 13.29
CA MET A 48 -12.07 -4.75 12.39
C MET A 48 -12.45 -5.73 11.27
N LEU A 49 -11.47 -6.43 10.69
CA LEU A 49 -11.71 -7.43 9.64
C LEU A 49 -12.56 -8.62 10.13
N ASP A 50 -12.49 -8.95 11.41
CA ASP A 50 -13.28 -10.03 12.02
C ASP A 50 -14.76 -9.65 12.21
N GLN A 51 -15.09 -8.35 12.20
CA GLN A 51 -16.46 -7.89 12.28
C GLN A 51 -17.26 -8.25 11.02
N PRO A 52 -18.60 -8.33 11.10
CA PRO A 52 -19.45 -8.56 9.93
C PRO A 52 -19.30 -7.46 8.88
N TRP A 53 -19.18 -7.85 7.60
CA TRP A 53 -18.98 -6.89 6.51
C TRP A 53 -20.31 -6.42 5.91
N MET A 54 -20.29 -5.23 5.31
CA MET A 54 -21.42 -4.71 4.56
C MET A 54 -21.73 -5.64 3.38
N LYS A 55 -22.94 -6.21 3.38
CA LYS A 55 -23.40 -7.06 2.28
C LYS A 55 -23.67 -6.22 1.05
N LEU A 56 -22.82 -6.36 0.03
CA LEU A 56 -23.06 -5.76 -1.27
C LEU A 56 -23.89 -6.74 -2.11
N LYS A 57 -25.08 -6.32 -2.57
CA LYS A 57 -25.79 -7.08 -3.62
C LYS A 57 -25.02 -6.90 -4.92
N MET A 58 -24.40 -7.95 -5.44
CA MET A 58 -23.82 -7.90 -6.77
C MET A 58 -24.93 -7.54 -7.76
N LEU A 59 -24.76 -6.42 -8.46
CA LEU A 59 -25.68 -6.05 -9.54
C LEU A 59 -25.51 -7.12 -10.63
N PRO A 60 -26.58 -7.79 -11.06
CA PRO A 60 -26.48 -8.69 -12.20
C PRO A 60 -25.96 -7.89 -13.39
N GLY A 61 -24.96 -8.43 -14.10
CA GLY A 61 -24.48 -7.80 -15.32
C GLY A 61 -25.66 -7.59 -16.26
N LEU A 62 -25.81 -6.35 -16.76
CA LEU A 62 -26.78 -6.06 -17.81
C LEU A 62 -26.51 -7.03 -18.97
N LYS A 63 -27.54 -7.75 -19.43
CA LYS A 63 -27.40 -8.55 -20.65
C LYS A 63 -26.98 -7.62 -21.77
N ALA A 64 -25.95 -8.02 -22.53
CA ALA A 64 -25.49 -7.24 -23.66
C ALA A 64 -26.69 -6.95 -24.58
N ASP A 65 -26.89 -5.67 -24.89
CA ASP A 65 -27.91 -5.26 -25.83
C ASP A 65 -27.57 -5.88 -27.19
N THR A 66 -28.43 -6.76 -27.68
CA THR A 66 -28.27 -7.43 -28.97
C THR A 66 -28.78 -6.56 -30.12
N THR A 67 -29.44 -5.45 -29.82
CA THR A 67 -29.87 -4.52 -30.86
C THR A 67 -28.63 -3.87 -31.48
N PRO A 68 -28.45 -3.96 -32.81
CA PRO A 68 -27.38 -3.24 -33.48
C PRO A 68 -27.51 -1.76 -33.16
N LYS A 69 -26.36 -1.12 -32.86
CA LYS A 69 -26.33 0.33 -32.69
C LYS A 69 -26.96 0.99 -33.94
N PRO A 70 -27.74 2.06 -33.77
CA PRO A 70 -28.22 2.83 -34.90
C PRO A 70 -27.03 3.22 -35.79
N MET A 71 -27.11 2.88 -37.08
CA MET A 71 -26.07 3.22 -38.07
C MET A 71 -25.93 4.75 -38.24
N HIS A 72 -27.00 5.48 -37.91
CA HIS A 72 -27.03 6.92 -37.92
C HIS A 72 -27.43 7.43 -36.55
N THR A 73 -26.71 8.43 -36.07
CA THR A 73 -27.09 9.17 -34.88
C THR A 73 -28.46 9.79 -35.11
N PRO A 74 -29.45 9.57 -34.23
CA PRO A 74 -30.72 10.26 -34.35
C PRO A 74 -30.49 11.76 -34.28
N PHE A 75 -31.01 12.49 -35.26
CA PHE A 75 -30.97 13.95 -35.25
C PHE A 75 -32.13 14.45 -34.41
N ALA A 76 -31.83 14.97 -33.22
CA ALA A 76 -32.82 15.70 -32.44
C ALA A 76 -33.06 17.06 -33.12
N LYS A 77 -34.32 17.38 -33.46
CA LYS A 77 -34.67 18.74 -33.84
C LYS A 77 -34.54 19.60 -32.59
N VAL A 78 -33.58 20.54 -32.60
CA VAL A 78 -33.51 21.61 -31.61
C VAL A 78 -34.71 22.51 -31.84
N SER A 79 -35.55 22.72 -30.83
CA SER A 79 -36.65 23.68 -30.95
C SER A 79 -36.13 25.11 -30.82
N ASP A 80 -36.85 26.08 -31.37
CA ASP A 80 -36.49 27.50 -31.19
C ASP A 80 -36.44 27.90 -29.70
N GLN A 81 -37.25 27.23 -28.85
CA GLN A 81 -37.22 27.43 -27.40
C GLN A 81 -35.94 26.88 -26.76
N ASP A 82 -35.48 25.69 -27.16
CA ASP A 82 -34.24 25.11 -26.65
C ASP A 82 -33.03 25.95 -27.04
N GLN A 83 -33.04 26.49 -28.27
CA GLN A 83 -31.99 27.38 -28.75
C GLN A 83 -31.97 28.71 -27.99
N GLN A 84 -33.14 29.32 -27.74
CA GLN A 84 -33.26 30.53 -26.93
C GLN A 84 -32.79 30.30 -25.49
N GLN A 85 -33.14 29.16 -24.88
CA GLN A 85 -32.70 28.80 -23.54
C GLN A 85 -31.18 28.60 -23.48
N TYR A 86 -30.60 27.97 -24.50
CA TYR A 86 -29.15 27.82 -24.61
C TYR A 86 -28.45 29.18 -24.74
N ASP A 87 -28.94 30.05 -25.63
CA ASP A 87 -28.35 31.36 -25.87
C ASP A 87 -28.44 32.27 -24.63
N GLU A 88 -29.55 32.20 -23.88
CA GLU A 88 -29.71 32.91 -22.62
C GLU A 88 -28.76 32.36 -21.54
N ALA A 89 -28.64 31.03 -21.40
CA ALA A 89 -27.70 30.41 -20.46
C ALA A 89 -26.23 30.77 -20.78
N VAL A 90 -25.88 30.87 -22.06
CA VAL A 90 -24.55 31.33 -22.50
C VAL A 90 -24.34 32.81 -22.17
N ARG A 91 -25.35 33.67 -22.38
CA ARG A 91 -25.28 35.10 -22.01
C ARG A 91 -25.18 35.32 -20.50
N GLU A 92 -25.92 34.54 -19.72
CA GLU A 92 -25.93 34.61 -18.26
C GLU A 92 -24.71 33.94 -17.62
N SER A 93 -24.00 33.08 -18.36
CA SER A 93 -22.73 32.52 -17.93
C SER A 93 -21.67 33.62 -17.82
N ARG A 94 -21.64 34.30 -16.67
CA ARG A 94 -20.53 35.17 -16.33
C ARG A 94 -19.25 34.34 -16.35
N PRO A 95 -18.14 34.83 -16.91
CA PRO A 95 -16.85 34.22 -16.63
C PRO A 95 -16.64 34.28 -15.11
N VAL A 96 -16.81 33.14 -14.45
CA VAL A 96 -16.44 32.99 -13.05
C VAL A 96 -14.94 33.14 -13.03
N LYS A 97 -14.47 34.34 -12.70
CA LYS A 97 -13.06 34.58 -12.41
C LYS A 97 -12.72 33.56 -11.32
N PRO A 98 -11.76 32.65 -11.55
CA PRO A 98 -11.44 31.64 -10.56
C PRO A 98 -11.14 32.36 -9.25
N THR A 99 -11.94 32.09 -8.21
CA THR A 99 -11.55 32.48 -6.87
C THR A 99 -10.22 31.80 -6.60
N PRO A 100 -9.17 32.53 -6.19
CA PRO A 100 -7.93 31.91 -5.80
C PRO A 100 -8.25 30.79 -4.80
N PRO A 101 -7.67 29.58 -4.96
CA PRO A 101 -7.85 28.54 -3.97
C PRO A 101 -7.48 29.13 -2.60
N PRO A 102 -8.23 28.78 -1.53
CA PRO A 102 -7.82 29.17 -0.19
C PRO A 102 -6.35 28.78 0.01
N PRO A 103 -5.54 29.63 0.66
CA PRO A 103 -4.15 29.32 0.89
C PRO A 103 -4.06 27.93 1.55
N PRO A 104 -3.13 27.08 1.11
CA PRO A 104 -2.98 25.75 1.68
C PRO A 104 -2.84 25.89 3.20
N VAL A 105 -3.71 25.20 3.93
CA VAL A 105 -3.53 25.06 5.38
C VAL A 105 -2.20 24.34 5.55
N TYR A 106 -1.19 25.05 6.06
CA TYR A 106 0.11 24.47 6.34
C TYR A 106 -0.07 23.39 7.40
N GLN A 107 -0.18 22.14 6.95
CA GLN A 107 0.10 21.02 7.82
C GLN A 107 1.61 21.04 8.08
N PRO A 108 2.05 21.10 9.35
CA PRO A 108 3.47 20.99 9.63
C PRO A 108 3.98 19.74 8.93
N GLU A 109 5.04 19.92 8.13
CA GLU A 109 5.69 18.81 7.45
C GLU A 109 5.97 17.72 8.50
N PRO A 110 5.44 16.50 8.30
CA PRO A 110 5.68 15.44 9.27
C PRO A 110 7.19 15.31 9.43
N GLU A 111 7.65 15.29 10.68
CA GLU A 111 9.07 15.12 10.98
C GLU A 111 9.63 14.00 10.10
N PRO A 112 10.82 14.19 9.49
CA PRO A 112 11.38 13.20 8.59
C PRO A 112 11.34 11.84 9.29
N VAL A 113 10.57 10.92 8.72
CA VAL A 113 10.40 9.56 9.26
C VAL A 113 11.78 8.92 9.24
N VAL A 114 12.47 8.99 10.37
CA VAL A 114 13.73 8.31 10.59
C VAL A 114 13.39 6.83 10.50
N LYS A 115 13.82 6.17 9.43
CA LYS A 115 13.67 4.73 9.28
C LYS A 115 14.15 4.07 10.58
N PRO A 116 13.30 3.28 11.25
CA PRO A 116 13.72 2.53 12.41
C PRO A 116 15.02 1.76 12.08
N PRO A 117 16.00 1.72 12.99
CA PRO A 117 17.11 0.79 12.84
C PRO A 117 16.55 -0.63 12.60
N PRO A 118 17.18 -1.41 11.71
CA PRO A 118 16.67 -2.73 11.34
C PRO A 118 16.46 -3.57 12.60
N VAL A 119 15.26 -4.13 12.71
CA VAL A 119 14.96 -5.20 13.67
C VAL A 119 16.01 -6.29 13.44
N PRO A 120 16.60 -6.89 14.49
CA PRO A 120 17.56 -7.97 14.30
C PRO A 120 16.93 -9.02 13.37
N PRO A 121 17.62 -9.40 12.28
CA PRO A 121 17.02 -10.23 11.26
C PRO A 121 16.58 -11.56 11.88
N LYS A 122 15.31 -11.95 11.64
CA LYS A 122 14.93 -13.36 11.75
C LYS A 122 15.86 -14.11 10.79
N PRO A 123 16.69 -15.05 11.25
CA PRO A 123 17.79 -15.59 10.44
C PRO A 123 17.36 -16.50 9.29
N THR A 124 16.05 -16.75 9.11
CA THR A 124 15.54 -17.73 8.15
C THR A 124 14.68 -17.04 7.11
N THR A 125 15.26 -16.75 5.94
CA THR A 125 14.53 -16.33 4.74
C THR A 125 14.56 -17.44 3.70
N GLU A 126 13.44 -17.71 3.04
CA GLU A 126 13.39 -18.59 1.87
C GLU A 126 13.56 -17.81 0.56
N LEU A 127 13.95 -18.51 -0.50
CA LEU A 127 14.11 -17.93 -1.84
C LEU A 127 12.90 -18.26 -2.72
N LEU A 128 12.26 -17.21 -3.24
CA LEU A 128 11.22 -17.27 -4.26
C LEU A 128 11.86 -17.05 -5.63
N ASN A 129 11.71 -18.01 -6.54
CA ASN A 129 12.15 -17.88 -7.93
C ASN A 129 10.99 -18.14 -8.89
N PHE A 130 10.76 -17.23 -9.84
CA PHE A 130 9.78 -17.40 -10.90
C PHE A 130 10.10 -16.49 -12.09
N THR A 131 9.35 -16.63 -13.18
CA THR A 131 9.47 -15.76 -14.36
C THR A 131 8.25 -14.84 -14.43
N PHE A 132 8.49 -13.53 -14.49
CA PHE A 132 7.47 -12.50 -14.66
C PHE A 132 7.70 -11.77 -15.99
N PHE A 133 6.75 -11.85 -16.93
CA PHE A 133 6.88 -11.31 -18.29
C PHE A 133 8.24 -11.62 -18.93
N ALA A 134 8.58 -12.90 -18.99
CA ALA A 134 9.86 -13.43 -19.52
C ALA A 134 11.13 -12.95 -18.77
N THR A 135 10.98 -12.26 -17.63
CA THR A 135 12.10 -11.82 -16.80
C THR A 135 12.22 -12.73 -15.58
N PRO A 136 13.41 -13.31 -15.30
CA PRO A 136 13.62 -14.07 -14.07
C PRO A 136 13.60 -13.14 -12.86
N VAL A 137 12.87 -13.56 -11.83
CA VAL A 137 12.68 -12.83 -10.58
C VAL A 137 13.11 -13.73 -9.43
N ALA A 138 13.88 -13.16 -8.50
CA ALA A 138 14.36 -13.81 -7.30
C ALA A 138 14.13 -12.88 -6.10
N LEU A 139 13.28 -13.29 -5.14
CA LEU A 139 13.04 -12.54 -3.90
C LEU A 139 13.29 -13.42 -2.69
N ARG A 140 13.75 -12.82 -1.59
CA ARG A 140 13.75 -13.46 -0.27
C ARG A 140 12.48 -13.11 0.48
N TYR A 141 11.91 -14.09 1.17
CA TYR A 141 10.68 -13.91 1.95
C TYR A 141 10.74 -14.66 3.28
N ASP A 142 9.95 -14.21 4.26
CA ASP A 142 9.77 -14.88 5.54
C ASP A 142 8.95 -16.17 5.32
N PRO A 143 9.42 -17.36 5.74
CA PRO A 143 8.68 -18.62 5.60
C PRO A 143 7.26 -18.56 6.18
N ASP A 144 7.04 -17.72 7.20
CA ASP A 144 5.73 -17.50 7.83
C ASP A 144 4.71 -16.83 6.87
N PHE A 145 5.16 -16.35 5.69
CA PHE A 145 4.24 -15.95 4.61
C PHE A 145 3.40 -17.12 4.13
N LYS A 146 3.86 -18.38 4.25
CA LYS A 146 3.09 -19.56 3.89
C LYS A 146 2.00 -19.80 4.93
N THR A 147 0.90 -19.07 4.77
CA THR A 147 -0.25 -19.20 5.67
C THR A 147 -0.94 -20.54 5.45
N GLY A 148 -1.42 -21.16 6.54
CA GLY A 148 -2.18 -22.41 6.44
C GLY A 148 -3.46 -22.23 5.61
N SER A 149 -3.87 -23.28 4.89
CA SER A 149 -5.10 -23.24 4.10
C SER A 149 -6.34 -23.35 4.99
N TYR A 150 -7.18 -22.32 5.01
CA TYR A 150 -8.54 -22.36 5.53
C TYR A 150 -9.49 -23.08 4.56
N LYS A 151 -10.40 -23.89 5.11
CA LYS A 151 -11.41 -24.65 4.33
C LYS A 151 -12.41 -23.75 3.60
N LYS A 152 -12.78 -22.61 4.19
CA LYS A 152 -13.68 -21.60 3.64
C LYS A 152 -13.16 -20.21 3.99
N ILE A 153 -13.21 -19.29 3.04
CA ILE A 153 -12.92 -17.88 3.29
C ILE A 153 -14.14 -17.22 3.95
N ASN A 154 -13.88 -16.50 5.03
CA ASN A 154 -14.82 -15.68 5.77
C ASN A 154 -14.04 -14.57 6.51
N ASN A 155 -14.75 -13.68 7.20
CA ASN A 155 -14.17 -12.56 7.99
C ASN A 155 -13.02 -13.04 8.88
N GLY A 156 -13.24 -14.08 9.68
CA GLY A 156 -12.24 -14.60 10.59
C GLY A 156 -11.05 -15.26 9.91
N ALA A 157 -11.21 -15.86 8.71
CA ALA A 157 -10.09 -16.35 7.91
C ALA A 157 -9.24 -15.17 7.40
N ILE A 158 -9.87 -14.11 6.91
CA ILE A 158 -9.19 -12.91 6.39
C ILE A 158 -8.49 -12.14 7.53
N SER A 159 -9.14 -12.01 8.69
CA SER A 159 -8.56 -11.41 9.89
C SER A 159 -7.31 -12.16 10.36
N ARG A 160 -7.39 -13.49 10.50
CA ARG A 160 -6.23 -14.33 10.88
C ARG A 160 -5.11 -14.29 9.85
N PHE A 161 -5.45 -14.23 8.56
CA PHE A 161 -4.46 -14.05 7.50
C PHE A 161 -3.71 -12.73 7.69
N TRP A 162 -4.44 -11.62 7.87
CA TRP A 162 -3.86 -10.31 8.13
C TRP A 162 -2.96 -10.31 9.37
N GLN A 163 -3.42 -10.90 10.47
CA GLN A 163 -2.67 -10.98 11.72
C GLN A 163 -1.36 -11.77 11.54
N THR A 164 -1.41 -12.91 10.85
CA THR A 164 -0.23 -13.73 10.55
C THR A 164 0.77 -12.92 9.74
N MET A 165 0.33 -12.34 8.62
CA MET A 165 1.19 -11.55 7.73
C MET A 165 1.79 -10.33 8.44
N SER A 166 1.04 -9.66 9.32
CA SER A 166 1.52 -8.47 10.04
C SER A 166 2.66 -8.75 11.04
N GLN A 167 2.79 -10.00 11.47
CA GLN A 167 3.86 -10.45 12.37
C GLN A 167 5.14 -10.90 11.63
N THR A 168 5.09 -10.95 10.31
CA THR A 168 6.23 -11.35 9.47
C THR A 168 7.16 -10.17 9.16
N ASP A 169 8.37 -10.49 8.69
CA ASP A 169 9.30 -9.48 8.17
C ASP A 169 9.01 -9.11 6.71
N TYR A 170 7.86 -8.48 6.47
CA TYR A 170 7.42 -8.15 5.11
C TYR A 170 8.10 -6.91 4.50
N ASP A 171 8.77 -6.07 5.29
CA ASP A 171 9.37 -4.82 4.81
C ASP A 171 10.53 -5.08 3.84
N ASP A 172 11.34 -6.11 4.13
CA ASP A 172 12.42 -6.56 3.24
C ASP A 172 11.88 -7.11 1.92
N PHE A 173 10.77 -7.85 1.98
CA PHE A 173 10.09 -8.33 0.77
C PHE A 173 9.54 -7.17 -0.06
N LEU A 174 8.86 -6.20 0.56
CA LEU A 174 8.33 -5.02 -0.12
C LEU A 174 9.44 -4.17 -0.73
N THR A 175 10.58 -4.04 -0.05
CA THR A 175 11.75 -3.32 -0.59
C THR A 175 12.25 -3.97 -1.88
N GLN A 176 12.36 -5.30 -1.91
CA GLN A 176 12.72 -6.05 -3.12
C GLN A 176 11.64 -5.94 -4.21
N ALA A 177 10.36 -6.05 -3.85
CA ALA A 177 9.25 -5.92 -4.78
C ALA A 177 9.21 -4.52 -5.43
N LYS A 178 9.45 -3.45 -4.65
CA LYS A 178 9.56 -2.08 -5.16
C LYS A 178 10.81 -1.87 -6.02
N HIS A 179 11.90 -2.59 -5.75
CA HIS A 179 13.04 -2.61 -6.66
C HIS A 179 12.66 -3.18 -8.03
N TYR A 180 11.97 -4.34 -8.06
CA TYR A 180 11.47 -4.93 -9.30
C TYR A 180 10.44 -4.04 -10.02
N GLN A 181 9.54 -3.38 -9.29
CA GLN A 181 8.62 -2.41 -9.87
C GLN A 181 9.36 -1.34 -10.68
N ARG A 182 10.44 -0.77 -10.11
CA ARG A 182 11.23 0.28 -10.76
C ARG A 182 12.08 -0.25 -11.91
N SER A 183 12.76 -1.38 -11.71
CA SER A 183 13.66 -1.95 -12.73
C SER A 183 12.91 -2.41 -13.98
N LEU A 184 11.72 -2.99 -13.79
CA LEU A 184 10.84 -3.42 -14.89
C LEU A 184 9.91 -2.31 -15.39
N ARG A 185 9.98 -1.12 -14.78
CA ARG A 185 9.12 0.05 -15.10
C ARG A 185 7.64 -0.29 -15.07
N LEU A 186 7.21 -1.08 -14.08
CA LEU A 186 5.81 -1.48 -13.95
C LEU A 186 4.96 -0.28 -13.52
N ASN A 187 3.84 -0.09 -14.22
CA ASN A 187 2.77 0.76 -13.73
C ASN A 187 2.07 0.08 -12.52
N ASP A 188 1.10 0.77 -11.91
CA ASP A 188 0.41 0.23 -10.72
C ASP A 188 -0.28 -1.10 -11.01
N TRP A 189 -0.87 -1.27 -12.19
CA TRP A 189 -1.48 -2.54 -12.58
C TRP A 189 -0.44 -3.66 -12.71
N GLY A 190 0.71 -3.38 -13.32
CA GLY A 190 1.83 -4.31 -13.41
C GLY A 190 2.37 -4.69 -12.02
N TYR A 191 2.40 -3.74 -11.09
CA TYR A 191 2.79 -4.01 -9.69
C TYR A 191 1.77 -4.91 -8.97
N VAL A 192 0.47 -4.69 -9.20
CA VAL A 192 -0.60 -5.58 -8.70
C VAL A 192 -0.40 -7.00 -9.23
N LEU A 193 -0.23 -7.16 -10.55
CA LEU A 193 0.02 -8.47 -11.17
C LEU A 193 1.28 -9.14 -10.63
N PHE A 194 2.35 -8.37 -10.44
CA PHE A 194 3.59 -8.85 -9.86
C PHE A 194 3.40 -9.41 -8.44
N LEU A 195 2.65 -8.69 -7.59
CA LEU A 195 2.36 -9.14 -6.23
C LEU A 195 1.44 -10.36 -6.20
N ILE A 196 0.49 -10.46 -7.13
CA ILE A 196 -0.35 -11.66 -7.30
C ILE A 196 0.51 -12.86 -7.68
N ASP A 197 1.43 -12.74 -8.65
CA ASP A 197 2.33 -13.82 -9.04
C ASP A 197 3.26 -14.25 -7.90
N CYS A 198 3.76 -13.28 -7.11
CA CYS A 198 4.50 -13.59 -5.90
C CYS A 198 3.66 -14.42 -4.93
N GLY A 199 2.45 -13.95 -4.61
CA GLY A 199 1.52 -14.64 -3.73
C GLY A 199 1.15 -16.02 -4.25
N TYR A 200 0.96 -16.17 -5.56
CA TYR A 200 0.62 -17.45 -6.19
C TYR A 200 1.73 -18.47 -6.01
N ASN A 201 3.00 -18.07 -6.17
CA ASN A 201 4.13 -18.98 -6.00
C ASN A 201 4.42 -19.28 -4.52
N ILE A 202 4.18 -18.34 -3.60
CA ILE A 202 4.39 -18.55 -2.15
C ILE A 202 3.26 -19.39 -1.53
N GLN A 203 2.00 -19.12 -1.87
CA GLN A 203 0.80 -19.72 -1.25
C GLN A 203 0.38 -21.04 -1.90
N GLY A 204 1.33 -21.79 -2.46
CA GLY A 204 1.05 -23.11 -3.05
C GLY A 204 0.07 -23.07 -4.23
N ARG A 205 0.12 -22.01 -5.05
CA ARG A 205 -0.70 -21.84 -6.28
C ARG A 205 -2.21 -21.72 -6.04
N SER A 206 -2.61 -21.26 -4.86
CA SER A 206 -4.00 -20.87 -4.62
C SER A 206 -4.23 -19.41 -5.05
N SER A 207 -5.15 -19.20 -5.99
CA SER A 207 -5.54 -17.85 -6.43
C SER A 207 -6.15 -17.02 -5.30
N THR A 208 -6.92 -17.65 -4.42
CA THR A 208 -7.53 -17.00 -3.26
C THR A 208 -6.48 -16.44 -2.30
N TYR A 209 -5.50 -17.25 -1.91
CA TYR A 209 -4.43 -16.80 -1.01
C TYR A 209 -3.46 -15.86 -1.71
N ALA A 210 -3.23 -16.02 -3.01
CA ALA A 210 -2.47 -15.07 -3.81
C ALA A 210 -3.11 -13.67 -3.79
N ASN A 211 -4.43 -13.60 -3.92
CA ASN A 211 -5.17 -12.34 -3.85
C ASN A 211 -5.12 -11.71 -2.45
N LEU A 212 -5.26 -12.50 -1.38
CA LEU A 212 -5.11 -12.01 -0.01
C LEU A 212 -3.70 -11.52 0.28
N PHE A 213 -2.69 -12.24 -0.20
CA PHE A 213 -1.29 -11.84 -0.12
C PHE A 213 -1.06 -10.52 -0.86
N ALA A 214 -1.50 -10.42 -2.11
CA ALA A 214 -1.35 -9.21 -2.91
C ALA A 214 -2.08 -8.03 -2.25
N TRP A 215 -3.30 -8.24 -1.75
CA TRP A 215 -4.04 -7.23 -1.00
C TRP A 215 -3.27 -6.72 0.22
N PHE A 216 -2.75 -7.62 1.07
CA PHE A 216 -1.91 -7.24 2.20
C PHE A 216 -0.72 -6.39 1.75
N MET A 217 0.04 -6.87 0.76
CA MET A 217 1.23 -6.19 0.25
C MET A 217 0.91 -4.83 -0.38
N LEU A 218 -0.24 -4.69 -1.03
CA LEU A 218 -0.70 -3.41 -1.60
C LEU A 218 -1.01 -2.41 -0.51
N VAL A 219 -1.77 -2.80 0.52
CA VAL A 219 -2.08 -1.91 1.65
C VAL A 219 -0.80 -1.50 2.38
N LYS A 220 0.12 -2.45 2.66
CA LYS A 220 1.42 -2.13 3.26
C LYS A 220 2.33 -1.31 2.33
N SER A 221 2.09 -1.33 1.02
CA SER A 221 2.75 -0.46 0.04
C SER A 221 2.11 0.93 -0.07
N GLY A 222 1.05 1.23 0.68
CA GLY A 222 0.36 2.52 0.70
C GLY A 222 -0.80 2.67 -0.29
N TYR A 223 -1.27 1.58 -0.90
CA TYR A 223 -2.44 1.62 -1.78
C TYR A 223 -3.74 1.48 -0.97
N ASP A 224 -4.79 2.18 -1.39
CA ASP A 224 -6.16 1.93 -0.91
C ASP A 224 -6.75 0.71 -1.64
N ALA A 225 -6.36 -0.48 -1.17
CA ALA A 225 -6.84 -1.75 -1.70
C ALA A 225 -7.89 -2.36 -0.76
N LYS A 226 -9.01 -2.80 -1.35
CA LYS A 226 -10.12 -3.44 -0.64
C LYS A 226 -10.29 -4.87 -1.11
N VAL A 227 -10.73 -5.75 -0.21
CA VAL A 227 -11.02 -7.14 -0.51
C VAL A 227 -12.49 -7.42 -0.24
N GLY A 228 -13.06 -8.33 -1.04
CA GLY A 228 -14.39 -8.91 -0.84
C GLY A 228 -14.29 -10.42 -0.93
N TYR A 229 -15.21 -11.12 -0.29
CA TYR A 229 -15.38 -12.56 -0.44
C TYR A 229 -16.84 -12.86 -0.74
N ASP A 230 -17.09 -14.02 -1.35
CA ASP A 230 -18.42 -14.53 -1.63
C ASP A 230 -18.63 -15.84 -0.87
N GLU A 231 -19.85 -16.08 -0.38
CA GLU A 231 -20.16 -17.25 0.46
C GLU A 231 -20.49 -18.51 -0.35
N GLY A 232 -20.69 -18.37 -1.66
CA GLY A 232 -21.09 -19.45 -2.57
C GLY A 232 -22.56 -19.79 -2.48
#